data_AF-A0A419AAY8-F1
#
_entry.id   AF-A0A419AAY8-F1
#
_cell.length_a   1.000
_cell.length_b   1.000
_cell.length_c   1.000
_cell.angle_alpha   90.00
_cell.angle_beta   90.00
_cell.angle_gamma   90.00
#
_symmetry.space_group_name_H-M   'P 1'
#
loop_
_entity.id
_entity.type
_entity.pdbx_description
1 polymer ?
#
loop_
_entity_poly.entity_id
_entity_poly.type
_entity_poly.pdbx_seq_one_letter_code
_entity_poly.pdbx_strand_id
1 'polypeptide(L)'
;MDLLSAILRDLRLDSVVLSFADLHAPWGFDKARVEGAPFHIVTEGRAFLEMEGRGTVELMAGDLLVLPRGTPHALMSEPGAARVPFHDLLRENGIDPDWISARRGRWFDRWRAGGDGA
;
A
#
# COMPACT_ATOMS: atom_id res chain seq x y z
N MET A 1 17.51 10.82 -23.23
CA MET A 1 16.17 10.83 -22.62
C MET A 1 15.71 9.39 -22.55
N ASP A 2 15.59 8.82 -21.35
CA ASP A 2 15.08 7.47 -21.21
C ASP A 2 13.53 7.46 -21.32
N LEU A 3 12.99 6.33 -21.77
CA LEU A 3 11.56 6.13 -22.03
C LEU A 3 10.71 6.26 -20.76
N LEU A 4 11.24 5.84 -19.61
CA LEU A 4 10.56 5.93 -18.33
C LEU A 4 10.40 7.41 -17.92
N SER A 5 11.43 8.24 -18.06
CA SER A 5 11.40 9.69 -17.80
C SER A 5 10.42 10.44 -18.71
N ALA A 6 10.22 9.97 -19.95
CA ALA A 6 9.20 10.55 -20.84
C ALA A 6 7.77 10.17 -20.40
N ILE A 7 7.55 8.90 -20.06
CA ILE A 7 6.26 8.41 -19.54
C ILE A 7 5.91 9.10 -18.21
N LEU A 8 6.88 9.29 -17.32
CA LEU A 8 6.67 9.96 -16.03
C LEU A 8 6.34 11.46 -16.18
N ARG A 9 6.75 12.13 -17.27
CA ARG A 9 6.46 13.55 -17.52
C ARG A 9 5.01 13.81 -17.95
N ASP A 10 4.42 12.86 -18.67
CA ASP A 10 3.01 12.96 -19.11
C ASP A 10 2.03 12.52 -18.00
N LEU A 11 2.55 11.95 -16.92
CA LEU A 11 1.75 11.57 -15.76
C LEU A 11 1.35 12.83 -14.97
N ARG A 12 0.15 13.38 -15.25
CA ARG A 12 -0.44 14.44 -14.43
C ARG A 12 -1.00 13.85 -13.15
N LEU A 13 -0.28 14.06 -12.04
CA LEU A 13 -0.74 13.73 -10.69
C LEU A 13 -1.62 14.88 -10.18
N ASP A 14 -2.93 14.72 -10.25
CA ASP A 14 -3.89 15.71 -9.71
C ASP A 14 -3.94 15.68 -8.17
N SER A 15 -3.64 14.53 -7.57
CA SER A 15 -3.46 14.35 -6.14
C SER A 15 -2.50 13.19 -5.86
N VAL A 16 -1.67 13.32 -4.84
CA VAL A 16 -0.83 12.25 -4.31
C VAL A 16 -1.05 12.23 -2.82
N VAL A 17 -1.22 11.04 -2.27
CA VAL A 17 -1.07 10.85 -0.85
C VAL A 17 -0.13 9.70 -0.59
N LEU A 18 0.75 9.96 0.36
CA LEU A 18 1.79 9.05 0.80
C LEU A 18 1.61 8.84 2.29
N SER A 19 1.53 7.57 2.69
CA SER A 19 1.60 7.14 4.08
C SER A 19 2.77 6.17 4.24
N PHE A 20 3.28 6.12 5.47
CA PHE A 20 4.29 5.16 5.89
C PHE A 20 3.67 4.24 6.92
N ALA A 21 3.94 2.95 6.82
CA ALA A 21 3.42 1.96 7.77
C ALA A 21 4.59 1.17 8.35
N ASP A 22 4.75 1.18 9.67
CA ASP A 22 5.62 0.22 10.36
C ASP A 22 4.76 -1.00 10.74
N LEU A 23 4.92 -2.10 10.00
CA LEU A 23 4.08 -3.30 10.15
C LEU A 23 4.87 -4.46 10.78
N HIS A 24 4.48 -4.88 11.98
CA HIS A 24 5.15 -5.94 12.73
C HIS A 24 4.38 -7.25 12.63
N ALA A 25 5.04 -8.35 12.25
CA ALA A 25 4.35 -9.61 12.05
C ALA A 25 3.69 -10.13 13.35
N PRO A 26 2.54 -10.83 13.27
CA PRO A 26 1.79 -11.12 12.06
C PRO A 26 0.93 -9.93 11.62
N TRP A 27 0.85 -9.71 10.30
CA TRP A 27 -0.08 -8.73 9.72
C TRP A 27 -0.53 -9.16 8.33
N GLY A 28 -1.75 -8.74 7.96
CA GLY A 28 -2.29 -8.94 6.62
C GLY A 28 -3.50 -8.05 6.41
N PHE A 29 -3.64 -7.49 5.21
CA PHE A 29 -4.83 -6.72 4.86
C PHE A 29 -5.24 -6.88 3.40
N ASP A 30 -6.55 -6.82 3.18
CA ASP A 30 -7.16 -6.76 1.86
C ASP A 30 -7.43 -5.31 1.46
N LYS A 31 -6.90 -4.90 0.32
CA LYS A 31 -7.13 -3.58 -0.26
C LYS A 31 -8.11 -3.70 -1.42
N ALA A 32 -9.28 -3.07 -1.24
CA ALA A 32 -10.31 -2.99 -2.26
C ALA A 32 -9.83 -2.20 -3.49
N ARG A 33 -10.60 -2.28 -4.58
CA ARG A 33 -10.35 -1.47 -5.77
C ARG A 33 -10.41 0.01 -5.38
N VAL A 34 -9.41 0.78 -5.81
CA VAL A 34 -9.40 2.24 -5.66
C VAL A 34 -9.30 2.90 -7.03
N GLU A 35 -9.83 4.11 -7.14
CA GLU A 35 -9.54 4.97 -8.29
C GLU A 35 -8.11 5.49 -8.18
N GLY A 36 -7.36 5.45 -9.30
CA GLY A 36 -5.96 5.84 -9.35
C GLY A 36 -4.98 4.66 -9.31
N ALA A 37 -3.71 5.00 -9.06
CA ALA A 37 -2.58 4.08 -9.14
C ALA A 37 -1.89 3.94 -7.77
N PRO A 38 -2.43 3.14 -6.83
CA PRO A 38 -1.73 2.87 -5.58
C PRO A 38 -0.39 2.21 -5.88
N PHE A 39 0.59 2.60 -5.10
CA PHE A 39 1.91 2.00 -5.12
C PHE A 39 2.36 1.69 -3.70
N HIS A 40 3.23 0.70 -3.57
CA HIS A 40 3.81 0.28 -2.30
C HIS A 40 5.30 0.13 -2.49
N ILE A 41 6.07 0.67 -1.54
CA ILE A 41 7.51 0.51 -1.50
C ILE A 41 7.82 -0.25 -0.22
N VAL A 42 8.50 -1.39 -0.34
CA VAL A 42 9.03 -2.07 0.84
C VAL A 42 10.31 -1.36 1.23
N THR A 43 10.28 -0.60 2.31
CA THR A 43 11.48 0.13 2.78
C THR A 43 12.41 -0.76 3.58
N GLU A 44 11.84 -1.68 4.37
CA GLU A 44 12.56 -2.62 5.22
C GLU A 44 11.77 -3.94 5.33
N GLY A 45 12.48 -5.05 5.60
CA GLY A 45 11.87 -6.36 5.76
C GLY A 45 11.40 -6.99 4.45
N ARG A 46 10.30 -7.73 4.53
CA ARG A 46 9.65 -8.43 3.41
C ARG A 46 8.13 -8.39 3.55
N ALA A 47 7.43 -8.54 2.43
CA ALA A 47 5.98 -8.68 2.37
C ALA A 47 5.60 -9.68 1.28
N PHE A 48 4.37 -10.17 1.31
CA PHE A 48 3.81 -11.02 0.28
C PHE A 48 2.59 -10.33 -0.35
N LEU A 49 2.56 -10.30 -1.68
CA LEU A 49 1.45 -9.78 -2.48
C LEU A 49 0.62 -10.94 -3.01
N GLU A 50 -0.69 -10.84 -2.83
CA GLU A 50 -1.66 -11.70 -3.52
C GLU A 50 -2.62 -10.87 -4.37
N MET A 51 -2.89 -11.34 -5.58
CA MET A 51 -3.87 -10.77 -6.49
C MET A 51 -4.65 -11.89 -7.18
N GLU A 52 -5.92 -11.63 -7.47
CA GLU A 52 -6.78 -12.60 -8.14
C GLU A 52 -6.16 -13.10 -9.46
N GLY A 53 -6.15 -14.43 -9.64
CA GLY A 53 -5.59 -15.07 -10.82
C GLY A 53 -4.06 -15.02 -10.92
N ARG A 54 -3.36 -14.60 -9.87
CA ARG A 54 -1.90 -14.62 -9.78
C ARG A 54 -1.43 -15.42 -8.57
N GLY A 55 -0.25 -16.01 -8.67
CA GLY A 55 0.42 -16.60 -7.51
C GLY A 55 0.87 -15.53 -6.52
N THR A 56 1.15 -15.95 -5.28
CA THR A 56 1.76 -15.10 -4.26
C THR A 56 3.15 -14.64 -4.71
N VAL A 57 3.41 -13.35 -4.61
CA VAL A 57 4.70 -12.74 -4.96
C VAL A 57 5.37 -12.24 -3.69
N GLU A 58 6.58 -12.71 -3.42
CA GLU A 58 7.41 -12.16 -2.35
C GLU A 58 8.00 -10.81 -2.79
N LEU A 59 7.95 -9.84 -1.89
CA LEU A 59 8.49 -8.49 -2.05
C LEU A 59 9.55 -8.27 -0.96
N MET A 60 10.71 -7.75 -1.36
CA MET A 60 11.84 -7.47 -0.49
C MET A 60 12.09 -5.97 -0.39
N ALA A 61 12.86 -5.56 0.62
CA ALA A 61 13.31 -4.17 0.75
C ALA A 61 13.92 -3.64 -0.56
N GLY A 62 13.42 -2.50 -1.03
CA GLY A 62 13.76 -1.89 -2.32
C GLY A 62 12.75 -2.14 -3.44
N ASP A 63 11.85 -3.12 -3.30
CA ASP A 63 10.84 -3.40 -4.31
C ASP A 63 9.73 -2.33 -4.33
N LEU A 64 9.31 -1.99 -5.55
CA LEU A 64 8.20 -1.08 -5.83
C LEU A 64 7.10 -1.84 -6.57
N LEU A 65 5.93 -1.92 -5.94
CA LEU A 65 4.70 -2.39 -6.57
C LEU A 65 3.91 -1.19 -7.05
N VAL A 66 3.55 -1.15 -8.34
CA VAL A 66 2.61 -0.15 -8.89
C VAL A 66 1.41 -0.89 -9.46
N LEU A 67 0.21 -0.43 -9.11
CA LEU A 67 -1.06 -1.00 -9.58
C LEU A 67 -1.86 0.07 -10.34
N PRO A 68 -1.59 0.28 -11.65
CA PRO A 68 -2.08 1.44 -12.39
C PRO A 68 -3.61 1.61 -12.44
N ARG A 69 -4.37 0.54 -12.21
CA ARG A 69 -5.84 0.53 -12.22
C ARG A 69 -6.45 0.24 -10.85
N GLY A 70 -5.67 0.44 -9.80
CA GLY A 70 -6.05 0.16 -8.42
C GLY A 70 -6.62 -1.24 -8.22
N THR A 71 -6.04 -2.25 -8.88
CA THR A 71 -6.53 -3.63 -8.80
C THR A 71 -6.62 -4.08 -7.33
N PRO A 72 -7.72 -4.75 -6.91
CA PRO A 72 -7.79 -5.36 -5.60
C PRO A 72 -6.60 -6.28 -5.36
N HIS A 73 -6.02 -6.19 -4.17
CA HIS A 73 -4.85 -6.96 -3.80
C HIS A 73 -4.77 -7.09 -2.28
N ALA A 74 -4.00 -8.07 -1.83
CA ALA A 74 -3.70 -8.25 -0.43
C ALA A 74 -2.19 -8.15 -0.20
N LEU A 75 -1.81 -7.59 0.94
CA LEU A 75 -0.43 -7.58 1.44
C LEU A 75 -0.39 -8.25 2.82
N MET A 76 0.66 -9.01 3.08
CA MET A 76 0.82 -9.78 4.31
C MET A 76 2.27 -10.03 4.70
N SER A 77 2.52 -10.29 5.98
CA SER A 77 3.85 -10.63 6.52
C SER A 77 4.34 -12.01 6.11
N GLU A 78 3.42 -12.94 5.82
CA GLU A 78 3.71 -14.33 5.43
C GLU A 78 2.55 -14.92 4.62
N PRO A 79 2.80 -15.91 3.74
CA PRO A 79 1.73 -16.56 2.99
C PRO A 79 0.69 -17.18 3.91
N GLY A 80 -0.59 -16.85 3.69
CA GLY A 80 -1.70 -17.36 4.49
C GLY A 80 -1.92 -16.64 5.83
N ALA A 81 -1.22 -15.55 6.13
CA ALA A 81 -1.52 -14.72 7.30
C ALA A 81 -2.99 -14.27 7.29
N ALA A 82 -3.57 -14.11 8.48
CA ALA A 82 -4.92 -13.57 8.62
C ALA A 82 -4.99 -12.14 8.06
N ARG A 83 -6.10 -11.82 7.40
CA ARG A 83 -6.30 -10.54 6.72
C ARG A 83 -7.51 -9.81 7.27
N VAL A 84 -7.39 -8.48 7.35
CA VAL A 84 -8.50 -7.56 7.66
C VAL A 84 -8.69 -6.57 6.50
N PRO A 85 -9.89 -6.00 6.32
CA PRO A 85 -10.07 -4.93 5.35
C PRO A 85 -9.17 -3.72 5.67
N PHE A 86 -8.47 -3.20 4.66
CA PHE A 86 -7.53 -2.08 4.85
C PHE A 86 -8.19 -0.82 5.44
N HIS A 87 -9.45 -0.52 5.07
CA HIS A 87 -10.17 0.62 5.65
C HIS A 87 -10.38 0.47 7.17
N ASP A 88 -10.60 -0.74 7.65
CA ASP A 88 -10.81 -0.98 9.07
C ASP A 88 -9.49 -0.79 9.83
N LEU A 89 -8.39 -1.30 9.26
CA LEU A 89 -7.05 -1.09 9.78
C LEU A 89 -6.67 0.40 9.89
N LEU A 90 -7.03 1.21 8.89
CA LEU A 90 -6.84 2.66 8.92
C LEU A 90 -7.64 3.31 10.05
N ARG A 91 -8.93 2.95 10.19
CA ARG A 91 -9.80 3.50 11.24
C ARG A 91 -9.31 3.17 12.64
N GLU A 92 -8.86 1.94 12.86
CA GLU A 92 -8.27 1.50 14.13
C GLU A 92 -7.03 2.33 14.51
N ASN A 93 -6.32 2.85 13.51
CA ASN A 93 -5.17 3.73 13.66
C ASN A 93 -5.51 5.23 13.62
N GLY A 94 -6.80 5.59 13.69
CA GLY A 94 -7.25 6.99 13.71
C GLY A 94 -7.10 7.71 12.37
N ILE A 95 -6.96 6.96 11.27
CA ILE A 95 -6.84 7.50 9.91
C ILE A 95 -8.19 7.43 9.23
N ASP A 96 -8.73 8.58 8.81
CA ASP A 96 -9.98 8.65 8.04
C ASP A 96 -9.73 8.07 6.64
N PRO A 97 -10.29 6.91 6.28
CA PRO A 97 -9.93 6.28 5.03
C PRO A 97 -10.49 7.00 3.79
N ASP A 98 -11.39 7.97 3.97
CA ASP A 98 -11.90 8.83 2.91
C ASP A 98 -11.05 10.10 2.71
N TRP A 99 -9.88 10.19 3.38
CA TRP A 99 -8.91 11.29 3.22
C TRP A 99 -8.52 11.55 1.76
N ILE A 100 -8.70 10.56 0.87
CA ILE A 100 -8.45 10.65 -0.58
C ILE A 100 -9.26 11.79 -1.23
N SER A 101 -10.39 12.18 -0.64
CA SER A 101 -11.30 13.19 -1.21
C SER A 101 -11.17 14.59 -0.59
N ALA A 102 -10.45 14.75 0.53
CA ALA A 102 -10.39 16.00 1.28
C ALA A 102 -9.14 16.83 0.95
N ARG A 103 -9.35 17.85 0.10
CA ARG A 103 -8.55 19.06 -0.15
C ARG A 103 -7.19 19.23 0.58
N ARG A 104 -6.15 19.45 -0.25
CA ARG A 104 -4.88 20.16 0.02
C ARG A 104 -4.66 20.58 1.49
N GLY A 105 -3.91 19.76 2.22
CA GLY A 105 -3.20 20.23 3.39
C GLY A 105 -2.88 19.13 4.40
N ARG A 106 -1.58 18.85 4.56
CA ARG A 106 -0.93 18.08 5.65
C ARG A 106 -1.08 16.56 5.57
N TRP A 107 -0.15 15.70 5.98
CA TRP A 107 1.33 15.57 5.97
C TRP A 107 1.57 14.03 5.98
N PHE A 108 2.79 13.56 5.70
CA PHE A 108 3.12 12.12 5.70
C PHE A 108 2.69 11.40 6.99
N ASP A 109 1.60 10.64 6.94
CA ASP A 109 1.12 9.89 8.11
C ASP A 109 1.93 8.62 8.26
N ARG A 110 2.63 8.49 9.39
CA ARG A 110 3.24 7.24 9.81
C ARG A 110 2.31 6.55 10.81
N TRP A 111 1.95 5.31 10.52
CA TRP A 111 1.09 4.50 11.38
C TRP A 111 1.68 3.10 11.58
N ARG A 112 1.14 2.35 12.55
CA ARG A 112 1.66 1.04 12.94
C ARG A 112 0.56 0.00 12.99
N ALA A 113 0.87 -1.24 12.62
CA ALA A 113 -0.08 -2.33 12.76
C ALA A 113 0.60 -3.69 12.84
N GLY A 114 -0.16 -4.68 13.30
CA GLY A 114 0.30 -6.05 13.50
C GLY A 114 0.72 -6.33 14.94
N GLY A 115 1.47 -7.41 15.14
CA GLY A 115 1.87 -7.88 16.46
C GLY A 115 2.85 -6.95 17.18
N ASP A 116 3.01 -7.19 18.47
CA ASP A 116 3.83 -6.43 19.41
C ASP A 116 5.33 -6.46 19.05
N GLY A 117 5.73 -7.40 18.19
CA GLY A 117 7.12 -7.85 18.08
C GLY A 117 7.57 -8.54 19.38
N ALA A 118 8.19 -9.71 19.25
CA ALA A 118 9.05 -10.22 20.32
C ALA A 118 10.44 -9.57 20.20
#